data_AF-A0A933F7G1-F1
#
_entry.id   AF-A0A933F7G1-F1
#
_cell.length_a   1.000
_cell.length_b   1.000
_cell.length_c   1.000
_cell.angle_alpha   90.00
_cell.angle_beta   90.00
_cell.angle_gamma   90.00
#
_symmetry.space_group_name_H-M   'P 1'
#
loop_
_entity.id
_entity.type
_entity.pdbx_description
1 polymer ?
#
loop_
_entity_poly.entity_id
_entity_poly.type
_entity_poly.pdbx_seq_one_letter_code
_entity_poly.pdbx_strand_id
1 'polypeptide(L)'
;MAAPGAGAYALQVGAFAVKTNAERLQKRLEEKGHTVAVRQATPRVPRHRVLVGEFNAQADADAERENVIVAGAKGAKVVSAGGGKFTVEAGTFRNLDDAIDLARELQRAGLASRIDSRPQTTGLYQVRVGAYANRQEALAQVESLRKEGLSPIVVKN
;
A
#
# COMPACT_ATOMS: atom_id res chain seq x y z
N MET A 1 7.50 24.80 -24.97
CA MET A 1 8.24 25.03 -23.72
C MET A 1 7.24 25.42 -22.63
N ALA A 2 7.11 24.63 -21.57
CA ALA A 2 6.51 25.03 -20.30
C ALA A 2 7.22 24.23 -19.20
N ALA A 3 7.98 24.92 -18.35
CA ALA A 3 8.66 24.30 -17.23
C ALA A 3 7.62 23.80 -16.21
N PRO A 4 7.65 22.51 -15.80
CA PRO A 4 6.71 22.00 -14.80
C PRO A 4 7.20 22.41 -13.41
N GLY A 5 7.00 23.67 -13.04
CA GLY A 5 7.46 24.18 -11.76
C GLY A 5 6.78 25.47 -11.39
N ALA A 6 5.85 25.39 -10.43
CA ALA A 6 5.35 26.44 -9.52
C ALA A 6 3.81 26.49 -9.36
N GLY A 7 3.07 25.44 -9.69
CA GLY A 7 1.76 25.26 -9.07
C GLY A 7 1.96 24.93 -7.59
N ALA A 8 1.43 25.75 -6.68
CA ALA A 8 1.50 25.50 -5.24
C ALA A 8 0.77 24.21 -4.85
N TYR A 9 -0.10 23.69 -5.72
CA TYR A 9 -0.88 22.48 -5.48
C TYR A 9 -0.77 21.51 -6.66
N ALA A 10 -0.85 20.21 -6.38
CA ALA A 10 -0.91 19.14 -7.36
C ALA A 10 -1.95 18.10 -6.91
N LEU A 11 -2.43 17.26 -7.83
CA LEU A 11 -3.43 16.25 -7.52
C LEU A 11 -2.84 14.87 -7.48
N GLN A 12 -2.62 14.34 -6.29
CA GLN A 12 -2.15 12.98 -6.16
C GLN A 12 -3.31 12.01 -6.37
N VAL A 13 -3.37 11.39 -7.56
CA VAL A 13 -4.38 10.38 -7.94
C VAL A 13 -4.10 9.00 -7.33
N GLY A 14 -2.86 8.73 -6.92
CA GLY A 14 -2.51 7.45 -6.31
C GLY A 14 -1.07 7.38 -5.83
N ALA A 15 -0.81 6.42 -4.94
CA ALA A 15 0.53 6.08 -4.45
C ALA A 15 0.73 4.56 -4.52
N PHE A 16 1.53 4.12 -5.50
CA PHE A 16 1.73 2.70 -5.78
C PHE A 16 3.09 2.23 -5.28
N ALA A 17 3.16 1.04 -4.70
CA ALA A 17 4.45 0.43 -4.35
C ALA A 17 5.21 -0.10 -5.58
N VAL A 18 4.50 -0.32 -6.70
CA VAL A 18 5.04 -0.88 -7.94
C VAL A 18 5.05 0.21 -9.02
N LYS A 19 6.22 0.45 -9.62
CA LYS A 19 6.42 1.44 -10.69
C LYS A 19 5.45 1.23 -11.85
N THR A 20 5.31 0.00 -12.33
CA THR A 20 4.44 -0.33 -13.46
C THR A 20 2.98 0.02 -13.22
N ASN A 21 2.47 -0.12 -12.00
CA ASN A 21 1.10 0.28 -11.68
C ASN A 21 0.94 1.80 -11.74
N ALA A 22 1.94 2.55 -11.27
CA ALA A 22 1.98 4.00 -11.41
C ALA A 22 2.06 4.43 -12.88
N GLU A 23 2.89 3.78 -13.69
CA GLU A 23 3.04 4.06 -15.14
C GLU A 23 1.75 3.75 -15.92
N ARG A 24 1.02 2.68 -15.57
CA ARG A 24 -0.29 2.38 -16.19
C ARG A 24 -1.31 3.46 -15.87
N LEU A 25 -1.35 3.93 -14.62
CA LEU A 25 -2.25 5.03 -14.25
C LEU A 25 -1.85 6.32 -14.95
N GLN A 26 -0.54 6.60 -15.02
CA GLN A 26 0.02 7.73 -15.73
C GLN A 26 -0.44 7.73 -17.19
N LYS A 27 -0.18 6.66 -17.94
CA LYS A 27 -0.59 6.54 -19.35
C LYS A 27 -2.08 6.77 -19.53
N ARG A 28 -2.93 6.15 -18.71
CA ARG A 28 -4.40 6.33 -18.79
C ARG A 28 -4.83 7.78 -18.61
N LEU A 29 -4.14 8.53 -17.77
CA LEU A 29 -4.44 9.95 -17.52
C LEU A 29 -3.84 10.85 -18.61
N GLU A 30 -2.66 10.52 -19.12
CA GLU A 30 -2.04 11.20 -20.27
C GLU A 30 -2.87 10.99 -21.54
N GLU A 31 -3.43 9.80 -21.77
CA GLU A 31 -4.37 9.49 -22.86
C GLU A 31 -5.65 10.32 -22.76
N LYS A 32 -6.06 10.72 -21.54
CA LYS A 32 -7.18 11.64 -21.31
C LYS A 32 -6.79 13.12 -21.44
N GLY A 33 -5.53 13.41 -21.78
CA GLY A 33 -5.02 14.78 -21.94
C GLY A 33 -4.57 15.44 -20.65
N HIS A 34 -4.38 14.69 -19.56
CA HIS A 34 -3.89 15.24 -18.31
C HIS A 34 -2.36 15.17 -18.21
N THR A 35 -1.72 16.25 -17.76
CA THR A 35 -0.29 16.25 -17.47
C THR A 35 -0.04 15.49 -16.16
N VAL A 36 0.68 14.37 -16.22
CA VAL A 36 0.96 13.54 -15.05
C VAL A 36 2.45 13.45 -14.75
N ALA A 37 2.81 13.66 -13.49
CA ALA A 37 4.15 13.51 -12.97
C ALA A 37 4.20 12.37 -11.94
N VAL A 38 5.09 11.41 -12.16
CA VAL A 38 5.37 10.34 -11.18
C VAL A 38 6.54 10.76 -10.31
N ARG A 39 6.29 10.95 -9.03
CA ARG A 39 7.33 11.25 -8.03
C ARG A 39 7.60 10.01 -7.19
N GLN A 40 8.87 9.64 -7.10
CA GLN A 40 9.31 8.64 -6.13
C GLN A 40 9.44 9.30 -4.76
N ALA A 41 8.66 8.80 -3.80
CA ALA A 41 8.74 9.21 -2.41
C ALA A 41 8.97 7.96 -1.56
N THR A 42 9.77 8.09 -0.52
CA THR A 42 10.04 7.02 0.46
C THR A 42 9.49 7.42 1.83
N PRO A 43 8.16 7.64 1.96
CA PRO A 43 7.60 7.98 3.26
C PRO A 43 7.75 6.80 4.24
N ARG A 44 7.96 7.14 5.51
CA ARG A 44 7.79 6.18 6.61
C ARG A 44 6.30 5.99 6.80
N VAL A 45 5.80 4.85 6.36
CA VAL A 45 4.40 4.47 6.55
C VAL A 45 4.32 3.39 7.62
N PRO A 46 3.36 3.46 8.57
CA PRO A 46 3.11 2.36 9.46
C PRO A 46 2.71 1.13 8.64
N ARG A 47 3.35 0.01 8.92
CA ARG A 47 2.94 -1.30 8.40
C ARG A 47 2.64 -2.21 9.58
N HIS A 48 1.52 -2.89 9.47
CA HIS A 48 1.05 -3.87 10.44
C HIS A 48 1.21 -5.24 9.82
N ARG A 49 2.11 -6.05 10.35
CA ARG A 49 2.34 -7.41 9.88
C ARG A 49 1.69 -8.37 10.85
N VAL A 50 0.87 -9.26 10.33
CA VAL A 50 0.27 -10.33 11.10
C VAL A 50 1.15 -11.56 10.92
N LEU A 51 1.81 -11.95 12.00
CA LEU A 51 2.67 -13.12 12.09
C LEU A 51 1.93 -14.23 12.84
N VAL A 52 2.16 -15.48 12.49
CA VAL A 52 1.51 -16.64 13.08
C VAL A 52 2.55 -17.69 13.42
N GLY A 53 2.57 -18.06 14.70
CA GLY A 53 3.44 -19.10 15.24
C GLY A 53 4.94 -18.82 15.10
N GLU A 54 5.73 -19.65 15.77
CA GLU A 54 7.18 -19.71 15.59
C GLU A 54 7.56 -21.19 15.47
N PHE A 55 8.17 -21.55 14.35
CA PHE A 55 8.50 -22.92 13.96
C PHE A 55 10.01 -23.05 13.86
N ASN A 56 10.55 -24.21 14.24
CA ASN A 56 11.99 -24.47 14.11
C ASN A 56 12.37 -25.01 12.72
N ALA A 57 11.39 -25.41 11.92
CA ALA A 57 11.58 -25.90 10.56
C ALA A 57 10.64 -25.20 9.59
N GLN A 58 11.12 -25.00 8.36
CA GLN A 58 10.35 -24.38 7.30
C GLN A 58 9.13 -25.23 6.89
N ALA A 59 9.24 -26.57 6.98
CA ALA A 59 8.14 -27.48 6.63
C ALA A 59 6.92 -27.31 7.56
N ASP A 60 7.15 -27.23 8.88
CA ASP A 60 6.08 -26.94 9.84
C ASP A 60 5.45 -25.57 9.59
N ALA A 61 6.27 -24.56 9.28
CA ALA A 61 5.75 -23.24 8.93
C ALA A 61 4.94 -23.24 7.62
N ASP A 62 5.29 -24.08 6.63
CA ASP A 62 4.53 -24.17 5.39
C ASP A 62 3.18 -24.90 5.60
N ALA A 63 3.15 -25.92 6.45
CA ALA A 63 1.90 -26.56 6.88
C ALA A 63 0.98 -25.55 7.58
N GLU A 64 1.52 -24.75 8.50
CA GLU A 64 0.73 -23.71 9.17
C GLU A 64 0.33 -22.59 8.20
N ARG A 65 1.20 -22.25 7.25
CA ARG A 65 0.88 -21.27 6.20
C ARG A 65 -0.37 -21.70 5.44
N GLU A 66 -0.54 -22.97 5.14
CA GLU A 66 -1.74 -23.45 4.47
C GLU A 66 -2.99 -23.29 5.33
N ASN A 67 -2.92 -23.65 6.63
CA ASN A 67 -4.01 -23.39 7.58
C ASN A 67 -4.37 -21.90 7.67
N VAL A 68 -3.35 -21.04 7.71
CA VAL A 68 -3.48 -19.59 7.75
C VAL A 68 -4.14 -19.06 6.47
N ILE A 69 -3.80 -19.60 5.30
CA ILE A 69 -4.46 -19.28 4.01
C ILE A 69 -5.92 -19.69 4.03
N VAL A 70 -6.22 -20.91 4.50
CA VAL A 70 -7.58 -21.44 4.63
C VAL A 70 -8.41 -20.61 5.61
N ALA A 71 -7.78 -20.11 6.67
CA ALA A 71 -8.40 -19.23 7.67
C ALA A 71 -8.69 -17.80 7.17
N GLY A 72 -8.27 -17.44 5.95
CA GLY A 72 -8.59 -16.14 5.31
C GLY A 72 -7.38 -15.36 4.82
N ALA A 73 -6.17 -15.74 5.24
CA ALA A 73 -4.94 -15.04 4.91
C ALA A 73 -4.38 -15.46 3.53
N LYS A 74 -5.07 -15.08 2.46
CA LYS A 74 -4.74 -15.46 1.07
C LYS A 74 -3.33 -15.04 0.59
N GLY A 75 -2.64 -14.19 1.35
CA GLY A 75 -1.27 -13.72 1.09
C GLY A 75 -0.22 -14.30 2.03
N ALA A 76 -0.52 -15.36 2.78
CA ALA A 76 0.39 -15.88 3.79
C ALA A 76 1.68 -16.44 3.17
N LYS A 77 2.80 -16.15 3.82
CA LYS A 77 4.13 -16.62 3.42
C LYS A 77 4.96 -16.97 4.64
N VAL A 78 5.83 -17.96 4.50
CA VAL A 78 6.83 -18.27 5.54
C VAL A 78 7.95 -17.23 5.47
N VAL A 79 8.33 -16.68 6.62
CA VAL A 79 9.45 -15.76 6.79
C VAL A 79 10.35 -16.26 7.91
N SER A 80 11.67 -16.09 7.76
CA SER A 80 12.61 -16.45 8.82
C SER A 80 12.56 -15.41 9.95
N ALA A 81 12.23 -15.85 11.16
CA ALA A 81 12.19 -15.01 12.36
C ALA A 81 13.58 -14.71 12.96
N GLY A 82 14.64 -15.27 12.38
CA GLY A 82 16.01 -15.18 12.87
C GLY A 82 16.36 -16.30 13.85
N GLY A 83 17.64 -16.59 14.02
CA GLY A 83 18.12 -17.63 14.94
C GLY A 83 17.69 -19.06 14.58
N GLY A 84 17.47 -19.35 13.29
CA GLY A 84 17.03 -20.67 12.82
C GLY A 84 15.52 -20.93 12.93
N LYS A 85 14.74 -19.91 13.35
CA LYS A 85 13.28 -19.99 13.45
C LYS A 85 12.59 -19.44 12.21
N PHE A 86 11.40 -19.95 11.94
CA PHE A 86 10.49 -19.58 10.87
C PHE A 86 9.16 -19.14 11.49
N THR A 87 8.47 -18.20 10.86
CA THR A 87 7.14 -17.76 11.26
C THR A 87 6.32 -17.54 9.99
N VAL A 88 5.01 -17.62 10.10
CA VAL A 88 4.12 -17.40 8.96
C VAL A 88 3.65 -15.95 8.99
N GLU A 89 4.10 -15.13 8.05
CA GLU A 89 3.51 -13.82 7.81
C GLU A 89 2.19 -14.01 7.06
N ALA A 90 1.08 -14.02 7.78
CA ALA A 90 -0.27 -14.14 7.24
C ALA A 90 -0.61 -12.98 6.29
N GLY A 91 -0.15 -11.78 6.60
CA GLY A 91 -0.33 -10.61 5.75
C GLY A 91 0.35 -9.36 6.26
N THR A 92 0.49 -8.37 5.39
CA THR A 92 0.96 -7.03 5.73
C THR A 92 -0.10 -6.00 5.33
N PHE A 93 -0.59 -5.26 6.31
CA PHE A 93 -1.64 -4.26 6.14
C PHE A 93 -1.12 -2.85 6.42
N ARG A 94 -1.74 -1.87 5.75
CA ARG A 94 -1.49 -0.44 6.00
C ARG A 94 -2.37 0.10 7.13
N ASN A 95 -3.52 -0.52 7.33
CA ASN A 95 -4.47 -0.20 8.38
C ASN A 95 -4.30 -1.21 9.53
N LEU A 96 -4.39 -0.70 10.75
CA LEU A 96 -4.37 -1.54 11.95
C LEU A 96 -5.65 -2.39 12.04
N ASP A 97 -6.80 -1.83 11.65
CA ASP A 97 -8.10 -2.50 11.76
C ASP A 97 -8.16 -3.78 10.91
N ASP A 98 -7.75 -3.71 9.64
CA ASP A 98 -7.62 -4.88 8.76
C ASP A 98 -6.65 -5.94 9.34
N ALA A 99 -5.56 -5.49 9.99
CA ALA A 99 -4.62 -6.41 10.63
C ALA A 99 -5.22 -7.08 11.88
N ILE A 100 -6.05 -6.35 12.64
CA ILE A 100 -6.76 -6.87 13.81
C ILE A 100 -7.82 -7.89 13.38
N ASP A 101 -8.56 -7.60 12.33
CA ASP A 101 -9.60 -8.51 11.81
C ASP A 101 -8.98 -9.86 11.42
N LEU A 102 -7.92 -9.83 10.59
CA LEU A 102 -7.20 -11.04 10.22
C LEU A 102 -6.60 -11.75 11.45
N ALA A 103 -5.99 -11.01 12.37
CA ALA A 103 -5.42 -11.60 13.57
C ALA A 103 -6.48 -12.31 14.42
N ARG A 104 -7.70 -11.76 14.51
CA ARG A 104 -8.84 -12.38 15.20
C ARG A 104 -9.34 -13.62 14.48
N GLU A 105 -9.42 -13.61 13.15
CA GLU A 105 -9.80 -14.79 12.37
C GLU A 105 -8.83 -15.95 12.63
N LEU A 106 -7.53 -15.65 12.61
CA LEU A 106 -6.47 -16.63 12.88
C LEU A 106 -6.54 -17.13 14.33
N GLN A 107 -6.77 -16.24 15.29
CA GLN A 107 -6.94 -16.61 16.69
C GLN A 107 -8.19 -17.48 16.91
N ARG A 108 -9.28 -17.22 16.18
CA ARG A 108 -10.49 -18.08 16.19
C ARG A 108 -10.23 -19.47 15.60
N ALA A 109 -9.34 -19.56 14.63
CA ALA A 109 -8.86 -20.83 14.09
C ALA A 109 -7.90 -21.58 15.06
N GLY A 110 -7.61 -21.02 16.24
CA GLY A 110 -6.69 -21.60 17.22
C GLY A 110 -5.22 -21.31 16.94
N LEU A 111 -4.92 -20.40 16.01
CA LEU A 111 -3.57 -20.07 15.60
C LEU A 111 -3.00 -18.95 16.47
N ALA A 112 -1.76 -19.10 16.93
CA ALA A 112 -1.06 -18.09 17.72
C ALA A 112 -0.65 -16.90 16.83
N SER A 113 -1.53 -15.93 16.66
CA SER A 113 -1.30 -14.72 15.85
C SER A 113 -0.69 -13.58 16.67
N ARG A 114 0.17 -12.77 16.04
CA ARG A 114 0.82 -11.59 16.63
C ARG A 114 0.91 -10.47 15.59
N ILE A 115 0.56 -9.25 15.98
CA ILE A 115 0.66 -8.07 15.12
C ILE A 115 1.94 -7.31 15.45
N ASP A 116 2.89 -7.25 14.50
CA ASP A 116 4.06 -6.40 14.57
C ASP A 116 3.78 -5.10 13.79
N SER A 117 3.66 -4.00 14.53
CA SER A 117 3.40 -2.67 13.98
C SER A 117 4.71 -1.89 13.95
N ARG A 118 5.31 -1.73 12.76
CA ARG A 118 6.54 -0.96 12.61
C ARG A 118 6.46 0.03 11.45
N PRO A 119 6.94 1.27 11.65
CA PRO A 119 7.09 2.21 10.54
C PRO A 119 8.16 1.68 9.60
N GLN A 120 7.78 1.43 8.35
CA GLN A 120 8.70 0.97 7.32
C GLN A 120 8.78 1.99 6.19
N THR A 121 10.00 2.34 5.82
CA THR A 121 10.25 3.14 4.62
C THR A 121 9.85 2.32 3.40
N THR A 122 8.79 2.74 2.73
CA THR A 122 8.32 2.09 1.50
C THR A 122 8.51 3.05 0.36
N GLY A 123 9.26 2.63 -0.67
CA GLY A 123 9.28 3.33 -1.95
C GLY A 123 7.88 3.31 -2.55
N LEU A 124 7.27 4.49 -2.64
CA LEU A 124 5.98 4.70 -3.28
C LEU A 124 6.18 5.63 -4.48
N TYR A 125 5.58 5.24 -5.59
CA TYR A 125 5.42 6.04 -6.78
C TYR A 125 4.11 6.82 -6.64
N GLN A 126 4.25 8.09 -6.26
CA GLN A 126 3.14 9.03 -6.18
C GLN A 126 2.85 9.58 -7.58
N VAL A 127 1.68 9.23 -8.10
CA VAL A 127 1.20 9.74 -9.38
C VAL A 127 0.45 11.03 -9.08
N ARG A 128 0.99 12.16 -9.57
CA ARG A 128 0.40 13.49 -9.41
C ARG A 128 -0.03 14.03 -10.76
N VAL A 129 -1.20 14.66 -10.81
CA VAL A 129 -1.79 15.23 -12.01
C VAL A 129 -1.82 16.74 -11.87
N GLY A 130 -1.33 17.41 -12.91
CA GLY A 130 -1.30 18.85 -13.02
C GLY A 130 -0.45 19.54 -11.95
N ALA A 131 -0.23 20.83 -12.18
CA ALA A 131 0.27 21.76 -11.18
C ALA A 131 -0.67 22.97 -11.19
N TYR A 132 -1.44 23.12 -10.13
CA TYR A 132 -2.45 24.16 -9.97
C TYR A 132 -1.91 25.28 -9.09
N ALA A 133 -2.17 26.52 -9.47
CA ALA A 133 -1.81 27.68 -8.66
C ALA A 133 -2.66 27.73 -7.38
N ASN A 134 -3.95 27.41 -7.49
CA ASN A 134 -4.92 27.53 -6.41
C ASN A 134 -5.52 26.18 -5.98
N ARG A 135 -5.83 26.07 -4.68
CA ARG A 135 -6.51 24.89 -4.12
C ARG A 135 -7.90 24.66 -4.76
N GLN A 136 -8.59 25.73 -5.15
CA GLN A 136 -9.94 25.66 -5.69
C GLN A 136 -9.98 25.02 -7.10
N GLU A 137 -9.02 25.36 -7.97
CA GLU A 137 -8.84 24.68 -9.27
C GLU A 137 -8.48 23.21 -9.07
N ALA A 138 -7.60 22.92 -8.12
CA ALA A 138 -7.24 21.56 -7.76
C ALA A 138 -8.48 20.77 -7.29
N LEU A 139 -9.33 21.35 -6.44
CA LEU A 139 -10.56 20.73 -5.94
C LEU A 139 -11.56 20.45 -7.08
N ALA A 140 -11.76 21.39 -8.00
CA ALA A 140 -12.66 21.18 -9.15
C ALA A 140 -12.22 19.97 -9.99
N GLN A 141 -10.92 19.83 -10.20
CA GLN A 141 -10.39 18.67 -10.91
C GLN A 141 -10.45 17.38 -10.08
N VAL A 142 -10.30 17.46 -8.75
CA VAL A 142 -10.53 16.30 -7.86
C VAL A 142 -11.95 15.77 -8.05
N GLU A 143 -12.96 16.64 -8.10
CA GLU A 143 -14.34 16.23 -8.31
C GLU A 143 -14.55 15.58 -9.67
N SER A 144 -13.97 16.14 -10.74
CA SER A 144 -14.01 15.54 -12.07
C SER A 144 -13.43 14.12 -12.07
N LEU A 145 -12.24 13.95 -11.49
CA LEU A 145 -11.58 12.66 -11.38
C LEU A 145 -12.37 11.70 -10.46
N ARG A 146 -13.01 12.19 -9.39
CA ARG A 146 -13.93 11.39 -8.56
C ARG A 146 -15.11 10.86 -9.34
N LYS A 147 -15.69 11.65 -10.24
CA LYS A 147 -16.77 11.19 -11.13
C LYS A 147 -16.30 10.08 -12.07
N GLU A 148 -15.02 10.05 -12.40
CA GLU A 148 -14.39 8.98 -13.19
C GLU A 148 -14.00 7.75 -12.36
N GLY A 149 -14.33 7.73 -11.06
CA GLY A 149 -14.02 6.63 -10.14
C GLY A 149 -12.60 6.68 -9.55
N LEU A 150 -11.86 7.77 -9.76
CA LEU A 150 -10.53 7.98 -9.18
C LEU A 150 -10.66 8.77 -7.87
N SER A 151 -9.81 8.49 -6.87
CA SER A 151 -9.84 9.23 -5.60
C SER A 151 -8.60 10.09 -5.41
N PRO A 152 -8.41 11.17 -6.20
CA PRO A 152 -7.27 12.06 -6.01
C PRO A 152 -7.40 12.90 -4.75
N ILE A 153 -6.25 13.23 -4.19
CA ILE A 153 -6.12 14.17 -3.08
C ILE A 153 -5.30 15.39 -3.52
N VAL A 154 -5.71 16.58 -3.07
CA VAL A 154 -4.93 17.81 -3.27
C VAL A 154 -3.73 17.78 -2.35
N VAL A 155 -2.53 17.87 -2.92
CA VAL A 155 -1.27 17.97 -2.18
C VAL A 155 -0.60 19.30 -2.49
N LYS A 156 0.00 19.95 -1.48
CA LYS A 156 0.82 21.14 -1.70
C LYS A 156 2.18 20.69 -2.26
N ASN A 157 2.65 21.35 -3.32
CA ASN A 157 3.92 21.01 -3.97
C ASN A 157 5.13 21.63 -3.24
#